data_AF-C0GGM7-F1
#
_entry.id   AF-C0GGM7-F1
#
_cell.length_a   1.000
_cell.length_b   1.000
_cell.length_c   1.000
_cell.angle_alpha   90.00
_cell.angle_beta   90.00
_cell.angle_gamma   90.00
#
_symmetry.space_group_name_H-M   'P 1'
#
loop_
_entity.id
_entity.type
_entity.pdbx_description
1 polymer ?
#
loop_
_entity_poly.entity_id
_entity_poly.type
_entity_poly.pdbx_seq_one_letter_code
_entity_poly.pdbx_strand_id
1 'polypeptide(L)'
;MLFKELLNTVDYEDVWKILDSEYCHEEGAYEIYKHVIEELKSLLAKPSEQPTTLVVAKIKNILEPNGVIFDVFGVFEDDKERYSLSMEPWEEWNGFNVLDKSIQIYGAPAVVAHAIYELTFYGYSAEGAAKRVAKEKQILKRRLDEIERGETELIPYEEVRADLGIADNRTPEEKEQQKKQMEKAHAENQEVYKMLLGWV
;
A
#
# COMPACT_ATOMS: atom_id res chain seq x y z
N MET A 1 -9.02 -13.75 -10.54
CA MET A 1 -8.18 -13.63 -11.78
C MET A 1 -6.81 -13.09 -11.41
N LEU A 2 -5.76 -13.30 -12.21
CA LEU A 2 -4.44 -12.72 -11.92
C LEU A 2 -4.43 -11.20 -12.16
N PHE A 3 -3.57 -10.47 -11.46
CA PHE A 3 -3.42 -9.02 -11.67
C PHE A 3 -3.00 -8.69 -13.11
N LYS A 4 -2.11 -9.50 -13.70
CA LYS A 4 -1.74 -9.37 -15.11
C LYS A 4 -2.94 -9.51 -16.05
N GLU A 5 -3.86 -10.42 -15.75
CA GLU A 5 -5.08 -10.59 -16.54
C GLU A 5 -5.97 -9.36 -16.42
N LEU A 6 -6.17 -8.86 -15.20
CA LEU A 6 -6.95 -7.65 -14.93
C LEU A 6 -6.38 -6.42 -15.65
N LEU A 7 -5.06 -6.22 -15.61
CA LEU A 7 -4.37 -5.12 -16.30
C LEU A 7 -4.67 -5.09 -17.81
N ASN A 8 -4.86 -6.26 -18.43
CA ASN A 8 -5.17 -6.37 -19.86
C ASN A 8 -6.64 -6.10 -20.19
N THR A 9 -7.52 -5.96 -19.18
CA THR A 9 -8.94 -5.67 -19.38
C THR A 9 -9.30 -4.19 -19.27
N VAL A 10 -8.39 -3.35 -18.78
CA VAL A 10 -8.66 -1.93 -18.50
C VAL A 10 -8.02 -1.00 -19.52
N ASP A 11 -8.74 0.09 -19.83
CA ASP A 11 -8.24 1.22 -20.60
C ASP A 11 -7.47 2.19 -19.69
N TYR A 12 -6.31 2.66 -20.18
CA TYR A 12 -5.45 3.53 -19.38
C TYR A 12 -6.13 4.84 -18.98
N GLU A 13 -6.95 5.41 -19.85
CA GLU A 13 -7.68 6.65 -19.57
C GLU A 13 -8.61 6.54 -18.37
N ASP A 14 -9.24 5.38 -18.17
CA ASP A 14 -10.14 5.17 -17.04
C ASP A 14 -9.37 4.93 -15.74
N VAL A 15 -8.20 4.28 -15.83
CA VAL A 15 -7.27 4.15 -14.70
C VAL A 15 -6.72 5.53 -14.31
N TRP A 16 -6.29 6.34 -15.29
CA TRP A 16 -5.72 7.65 -15.05
C TRP A 16 -6.72 8.61 -14.40
N LYS A 17 -7.97 8.65 -14.86
CA LYS A 17 -9.02 9.49 -14.23
C LYS A 17 -9.12 9.23 -12.72
N ILE A 18 -8.98 7.97 -12.31
CA ILE A 18 -9.04 7.59 -10.90
C ILE A 18 -7.78 8.04 -10.18
N LEU A 19 -6.59 7.76 -10.74
CA LEU A 19 -5.32 8.21 -10.17
C LEU A 19 -5.28 9.71 -9.95
N ASP A 20 -5.65 10.49 -10.96
CA ASP A 20 -5.64 11.96 -10.95
C ASP A 20 -6.66 12.53 -9.94
N SER A 21 -7.78 11.83 -9.73
CA SER A 21 -8.80 12.25 -8.77
C SER A 21 -8.50 11.89 -7.31
N GLU A 22 -7.79 10.78 -7.08
CA GLU A 22 -7.60 10.20 -5.74
C GLU A 22 -6.21 10.53 -5.16
N TYR A 23 -5.23 10.88 -5.99
CA TYR A 23 -3.86 11.11 -5.56
C TYR A 23 -3.27 12.41 -6.12
N CYS A 24 -2.40 13.04 -5.32
CA CYS A 24 -1.62 14.17 -5.78
C CYS A 24 -0.45 13.70 -6.64
N HIS A 25 -0.22 14.39 -7.76
CA HIS A 25 0.85 14.05 -8.70
C HIS A 25 1.71 15.27 -9.03
N GLU A 26 2.95 15.00 -9.43
CA GLU A 26 3.82 16.00 -10.05
C GLU A 26 3.53 16.11 -11.55
N GLU A 27 4.04 17.19 -12.17
CA GLU A 27 3.94 17.38 -13.62
C GLU A 27 4.57 16.19 -14.37
N GLY A 28 3.87 15.70 -15.40
CA GLY A 28 4.32 14.55 -16.21
C GLY A 28 3.90 13.17 -15.68
N ALA A 29 3.21 13.09 -14.54
CA ALA A 29 2.76 11.81 -13.98
C ALA A 29 1.89 10.97 -14.93
N TYR A 30 1.08 11.60 -15.80
CA TYR A 30 0.29 10.88 -16.80
C TYR A 30 1.17 9.97 -17.68
N GLU A 31 2.29 10.47 -18.21
CA GLU A 31 3.14 9.64 -19.08
C GLU A 31 3.93 8.61 -18.25
N ILE A 32 4.29 8.95 -17.01
CA ILE A 32 4.97 8.02 -16.10
C ILE A 32 4.09 6.80 -15.81
N TYR A 33 2.84 7.00 -15.37
CA TYR A 33 1.94 5.88 -15.05
C TYR A 33 1.51 5.09 -16.28
N LYS A 34 1.49 5.74 -17.46
CA LYS A 34 1.29 5.03 -18.72
C LYS A 34 2.42 4.05 -18.99
N HIS A 35 3.66 4.48 -18.83
CA HIS A 35 4.83 3.61 -18.96
C HIS A 35 4.86 2.49 -17.90
N VAL A 36 4.44 2.78 -16.65
CA VAL A 36 4.29 1.75 -15.60
C VAL A 36 3.37 0.62 -16.08
N ILE A 37 2.19 0.97 -16.60
CA ILE A 37 1.24 -0.04 -17.10
C ILE A 37 1.78 -0.79 -18.32
N GLU A 38 2.42 -0.10 -19.26
CA GLU A 38 3.05 -0.72 -20.43
C GLU A 38 4.14 -1.72 -20.02
N GLU A 39 5.00 -1.34 -19.07
CA GLU A 39 6.04 -2.22 -18.52
C GLU A 39 5.41 -3.42 -17.82
N LEU A 40 4.45 -3.22 -16.93
CA LEU A 40 3.74 -4.32 -16.24
C LEU A 40 3.11 -5.31 -17.21
N LYS A 41 2.48 -4.81 -18.29
CA LYS A 41 1.89 -5.68 -19.33
C LYS A 41 2.97 -6.52 -20.04
N SER A 42 4.17 -5.96 -20.22
CA SER A 42 5.30 -6.64 -20.86
C SER A 42 5.98 -7.69 -19.98
N LEU A 43 6.00 -7.51 -18.65
CA LEU A 43 6.67 -8.40 -17.71
C LEU A 43 5.97 -9.76 -17.64
N LEU A 44 6.75 -10.85 -17.63
CA LEU A 44 6.20 -12.18 -17.38
C LEU A 44 5.76 -12.28 -15.92
N ALA A 45 4.54 -12.77 -15.69
CA ALA A 45 4.07 -13.05 -14.35
C ALA A 45 4.93 -14.16 -13.73
N LYS A 46 5.35 -13.96 -12.48
CA LYS A 46 6.02 -14.96 -11.66
C LYS A 46 5.10 -15.28 -10.47
N PRO A 47 4.97 -16.55 -10.08
CA PRO A 47 4.31 -16.87 -8.81
C PRO A 47 5.15 -16.31 -7.66
N SER A 48 4.48 -15.76 -6.66
CA SER A 48 5.12 -15.43 -5.39
C SER A 48 5.45 -16.69 -4.60
N GLU A 49 6.40 -16.59 -3.67
CA GLU A 49 6.80 -17.70 -2.80
C GLU A 49 5.62 -18.28 -2.02
N GLN A 50 4.70 -17.41 -1.61
CA GLN A 50 3.43 -17.76 -0.97
C GLN A 50 2.27 -17.31 -1.87
N PRO A 51 1.22 -18.14 -2.08
CA PRO A 51 0.04 -17.70 -2.82
C PRO A 51 -0.61 -16.47 -2.17
N THR A 52 -0.58 -15.35 -2.89
CA THR A 52 -1.07 -14.06 -2.39
C THR A 52 -2.34 -13.65 -3.12
N THR A 53 -3.33 -13.20 -2.36
CA THR A 53 -4.49 -12.49 -2.89
C THR A 53 -4.32 -10.99 -2.69
N LEU A 54 -4.26 -10.23 -3.78
CA LEU A 54 -4.29 -8.77 -3.81
C LEU A 54 -5.71 -8.27 -3.51
N VAL A 55 -5.81 -7.39 -2.51
CA VAL A 55 -7.05 -6.79 -2.04
C VAL A 55 -6.92 -5.28 -2.14
N VAL A 56 -7.97 -4.63 -2.62
CA VAL A 56 -8.14 -3.18 -2.58
C VAL A 56 -9.37 -2.89 -1.74
N ALA A 57 -9.25 -2.05 -0.71
CA ALA A 57 -10.33 -1.76 0.22
C ALA A 57 -10.44 -0.25 0.47
N LYS A 58 -11.64 0.31 0.28
CA LYS A 58 -11.92 1.71 0.65
C LYS A 58 -12.23 1.80 2.14
N ILE A 59 -11.37 2.48 2.89
CA ILE A 59 -11.40 2.52 4.35
C ILE A 59 -11.35 3.95 4.89
N LYS A 60 -11.78 4.17 6.13
CA LYS A 60 -11.58 5.43 6.83
C LYS A 60 -10.09 5.67 7.07
N ASN A 61 -9.64 6.89 6.77
CA ASN A 61 -8.31 7.34 7.13
C ASN A 61 -8.27 7.55 8.65
N ILE A 62 -7.47 6.76 9.36
CA ILE A 62 -7.32 6.87 10.81
C ILE A 62 -6.53 8.12 11.23
N LEU A 63 -5.77 8.71 10.31
CA LEU A 63 -4.96 9.91 10.54
C LEU A 63 -5.71 11.21 10.24
N GLU A 64 -6.71 11.15 9.36
CA GLU A 64 -7.47 12.31 8.90
C GLU A 64 -8.97 12.13 9.21
N PRO A 65 -9.52 12.92 10.15
CA PRO A 65 -10.94 12.87 10.47
C PRO A 65 -11.81 13.11 9.22
N ASN A 66 -12.66 12.13 8.89
CA ASN A 66 -13.52 12.07 7.68
C ASN A 66 -12.81 11.75 6.35
N GLY A 67 -11.47 11.59 6.37
CA GLY A 67 -10.73 11.11 5.22
C GLY A 67 -11.09 9.66 4.89
N VAL A 68 -10.99 9.32 3.62
CA VAL A 68 -11.14 7.95 3.12
C VAL A 68 -9.94 7.68 2.23
N ILE A 69 -9.34 6.50 2.38
CA ILE A 69 -8.21 6.04 1.56
C ILE A 69 -8.53 4.67 0.98
N PHE A 70 -7.74 4.27 0.00
CA PHE A 70 -7.71 2.90 -0.49
C PHE A 70 -6.50 2.18 0.09
N ASP A 71 -6.78 1.16 0.88
CA ASP A 71 -5.81 0.22 1.43
C ASP A 71 -5.56 -0.88 0.40
N VAL A 72 -4.30 -1.12 0.06
CA VAL A 72 -3.88 -2.13 -0.92
C VAL A 72 -2.94 -3.10 -0.21
N PHE A 73 -3.37 -4.35 -0.10
CA PHE A 73 -2.65 -5.33 0.70
C PHE A 73 -2.79 -6.75 0.13
N GLY A 74 -1.85 -7.60 0.51
CA GLY A 74 -1.89 -9.04 0.30
C GLY A 74 -2.50 -9.76 1.50
N VAL A 75 -3.23 -10.84 1.22
CA VAL A 75 -3.58 -11.87 2.20
C VAL A 75 -3.10 -13.23 1.72
N PHE A 76 -2.60 -14.03 2.65
CA PHE A 76 -2.22 -15.42 2.41
C PHE A 76 -3.38 -16.35 2.77
N GLU A 77 -3.45 -17.52 2.15
CA GLU A 77 -4.60 -18.44 2.30
C GLU A 77 -4.83 -18.91 3.75
N ASP A 78 -3.76 -19.06 4.52
CA ASP A 78 -3.79 -19.59 5.89
C ASP A 78 -3.63 -18.52 6.98
N ASP A 79 -3.61 -17.23 6.61
CA ASP A 79 -3.45 -16.13 7.57
C ASP A 79 -4.53 -15.06 7.43
N LYS A 80 -5.03 -14.58 8.57
CA LYS A 80 -5.92 -13.41 8.69
C LYS A 80 -5.14 -12.09 8.80
N GLU A 81 -3.83 -12.11 8.63
CA GLU A 81 -3.01 -10.92 8.54
C GLU A 81 -3.05 -10.26 7.16
N ARG A 82 -2.70 -8.97 7.14
CA ARG A 82 -2.66 -8.13 5.94
C ARG A 82 -1.24 -7.61 5.76
N TYR A 83 -0.69 -7.81 4.56
CA TYR A 83 0.70 -7.47 4.27
C TYR A 83 0.78 -6.37 3.22
N SER A 84 1.66 -5.38 3.42
CA SER A 84 2.00 -4.46 2.33
C SER A 84 2.72 -5.24 1.23
N LEU A 85 2.41 -4.88 -0.01
CA LEU A 85 2.99 -5.48 -1.21
C LEU A 85 4.06 -4.59 -1.85
N SER A 86 4.30 -3.40 -1.30
CA SER A 86 5.18 -2.36 -1.88
C SER A 86 6.62 -2.83 -2.13
N MET A 87 7.11 -3.80 -1.34
CA MET A 87 8.47 -4.36 -1.49
C MET A 87 8.54 -5.62 -2.37
N GLU A 88 7.41 -6.09 -2.90
CA GLU A 88 7.36 -7.28 -3.75
C GLU A 88 7.80 -6.94 -5.19
N PRO A 89 8.50 -7.86 -5.90
CA PRO A 89 8.87 -7.65 -7.28
C PRO A 89 7.64 -7.45 -8.18
N TRP A 90 7.76 -6.57 -9.18
CA TRP A 90 6.64 -6.28 -10.09
C TRP A 90 6.18 -7.51 -10.89
N GLU A 91 7.09 -8.45 -11.18
CA GLU A 91 6.71 -9.71 -11.81
C GLU A 91 5.86 -10.61 -10.90
N GLU A 92 6.04 -10.52 -9.58
CA GLU A 92 5.21 -11.23 -8.59
C GLU A 92 3.85 -10.55 -8.43
N TRP A 93 3.81 -9.21 -8.48
CA TRP A 93 2.54 -8.47 -8.54
C TRP A 93 1.64 -8.98 -9.67
N ASN A 94 2.21 -9.19 -10.86
CA ASN A 94 1.51 -9.76 -12.00
C ASN A 94 0.98 -11.19 -11.76
N GLY A 95 1.57 -11.94 -10.82
CA GLY A 95 1.18 -13.28 -10.41
C GLY A 95 0.18 -13.32 -9.25
N PHE A 96 -0.15 -12.20 -8.61
CA PHE A 96 -1.14 -12.19 -7.52
C PHE A 96 -2.55 -12.45 -8.03
N ASN A 97 -3.33 -13.21 -7.26
CA ASN A 97 -4.77 -13.31 -7.47
C ASN A 97 -5.44 -12.03 -7.00
N VAL A 98 -6.21 -11.37 -7.85
CA VAL A 98 -7.02 -10.23 -7.41
C VAL A 98 -8.31 -10.75 -6.77
N LEU A 99 -8.65 -10.23 -5.59
CA LEU A 99 -9.92 -10.53 -4.93
C LEU A 99 -11.08 -10.05 -5.80
N ASP A 100 -11.91 -10.98 -6.29
CA ASP A 100 -13.06 -10.67 -7.16
C ASP A 100 -14.02 -9.66 -6.52
N LYS A 101 -14.18 -9.69 -5.19
CA LYS A 101 -15.05 -8.74 -4.48
C LYS A 101 -14.56 -7.30 -4.54
N SER A 102 -13.24 -7.07 -4.60
CA SER A 102 -12.68 -5.74 -4.86
C SER A 102 -13.10 -5.24 -6.24
N ILE A 103 -13.02 -6.10 -7.25
CA ILE A 103 -13.41 -5.76 -8.63
C ILE A 103 -14.93 -5.50 -8.70
N GLN A 104 -15.75 -6.31 -8.04
CA GLN A 104 -17.21 -6.16 -8.03
C GLN A 104 -17.67 -4.85 -7.38
N ILE A 105 -17.00 -4.41 -6.31
CA ILE A 105 -17.42 -3.21 -5.56
C ILE A 105 -16.85 -1.94 -6.19
N TYR A 106 -15.58 -1.94 -6.60
CA TYR A 106 -14.87 -0.73 -7.03
C TYR A 106 -14.71 -0.62 -8.55
N GLY A 107 -14.85 -1.73 -9.28
CA GLY A 107 -14.58 -1.82 -10.72
C GLY A 107 -13.11 -2.08 -11.03
N ALA A 108 -12.86 -2.71 -12.18
CA ALA A 108 -11.53 -3.07 -12.64
C ALA A 108 -10.57 -1.85 -12.76
N PRO A 109 -10.97 -0.70 -13.34
CA PRO A 109 -10.08 0.46 -13.43
C PRO A 109 -9.64 0.99 -12.06
N ALA A 110 -10.54 1.01 -11.07
CA ALA A 110 -10.22 1.47 -9.72
C ALA A 110 -9.23 0.54 -9.02
N VAL A 111 -9.48 -0.77 -9.09
CA VAL A 111 -8.57 -1.77 -8.51
C VAL A 111 -7.18 -1.64 -9.13
N VAL A 112 -7.08 -1.47 -10.45
CA VAL A 112 -5.79 -1.25 -11.12
C VAL A 112 -5.14 0.07 -10.68
N ALA A 113 -5.90 1.17 -10.64
CA ALA A 113 -5.38 2.48 -10.23
C ALA A 113 -4.74 2.44 -8.84
N HIS A 114 -5.46 1.93 -7.85
CA HIS A 114 -4.95 1.86 -6.48
C HIS A 114 -3.78 0.86 -6.36
N ALA A 115 -3.85 -0.27 -7.06
CA ALA A 115 -2.77 -1.26 -7.09
C ALA A 115 -1.48 -0.70 -7.68
N ILE A 116 -1.54 0.00 -8.82
CA ILE A 116 -0.32 0.57 -9.43
C ILE A 116 0.23 1.74 -8.60
N TYR A 117 -0.63 2.51 -7.92
CA TYR A 117 -0.18 3.54 -7.00
C TYR A 117 0.68 2.93 -5.88
N GLU A 118 0.18 1.90 -5.19
CA GLU A 118 0.94 1.17 -4.15
C GLU A 118 2.23 0.53 -4.71
N LEU A 119 2.14 -0.13 -5.86
CA LEU A 119 3.27 -0.77 -6.54
C LEU A 119 4.39 0.21 -6.91
N THR A 120 4.05 1.48 -7.17
CA THR A 120 5.02 2.52 -7.54
C THR A 120 5.66 3.23 -6.34
N PHE A 121 5.36 2.82 -5.10
CA PHE A 121 5.90 3.43 -3.88
C PHE A 121 7.43 3.53 -3.89
N TYR A 122 8.11 2.48 -4.36
CA TYR A 122 9.58 2.45 -4.48
C TYR A 122 10.11 2.88 -5.84
N GLY A 123 9.27 3.30 -6.79
CA GLY A 123 9.72 3.82 -8.09
C GLY A 123 8.77 3.49 -9.22
N TYR A 124 9.00 4.10 -10.38
CA TYR A 124 8.13 4.01 -11.56
C TYR A 124 8.64 3.06 -12.65
N SER A 125 9.57 2.16 -12.32
CA SER A 125 9.97 1.05 -13.19
C SER A 125 10.34 -0.17 -12.36
N ALA A 126 10.22 -1.37 -12.93
CA ALA A 126 10.50 -2.60 -12.19
C ALA A 126 11.97 -2.66 -11.73
N GLU A 127 12.90 -2.29 -12.62
CA GLU A 127 14.33 -2.24 -12.28
C GLU A 127 14.62 -1.17 -11.21
N GLY A 128 14.01 0.01 -11.34
CA GLY A 128 14.20 1.12 -10.41
C GLY A 128 13.66 0.82 -9.02
N ALA A 129 12.46 0.26 -8.94
CA ALA A 129 11.82 -0.19 -7.72
C ALA A 129 12.65 -1.30 -7.05
N ALA A 130 13.04 -2.35 -7.79
CA ALA A 130 13.86 -3.43 -7.27
C ALA A 130 15.19 -2.95 -6.68
N LYS A 131 15.89 -2.02 -7.36
CA LYS A 131 17.13 -1.41 -6.85
C LYS A 131 16.90 -0.65 -5.54
N ARG A 132 15.81 0.11 -5.44
CA ARG A 132 15.48 0.89 -4.23
C ARG A 132 15.06 -0.01 -3.08
N VAL A 133 14.24 -1.04 -3.33
CA VAL A 133 13.87 -2.05 -2.34
C VAL A 133 15.10 -2.78 -1.81
N ALA A 134 16.01 -3.22 -2.68
CA ALA A 134 17.24 -3.90 -2.27
C ALA A 134 18.11 -3.01 -1.36
N LYS A 135 18.25 -1.72 -1.71
CA LYS A 135 18.96 -0.74 -0.89
C LYS A 135 18.28 -0.55 0.47
N GLU A 136 16.95 -0.46 0.50
CA GLU A 136 16.19 -0.30 1.74
C GLU A 136 16.35 -1.52 2.66
N LYS A 137 16.19 -2.74 2.12
CA LYS A 137 16.44 -3.99 2.85
C LYS A 137 17.86 -4.06 3.41
N GLN A 138 18.87 -3.58 2.68
CA GLN A 138 20.25 -3.50 3.18
C GLN A 138 20.39 -2.50 4.34
N ILE A 139 19.75 -1.33 4.25
CA ILE A 139 19.75 -0.32 5.32
C ILE A 139 19.10 -0.92 6.57
N LEU A 140 17.91 -1.52 6.43
CA LEU A 140 17.18 -2.13 7.54
C LEU A 140 18.00 -3.24 8.21
N LYS A 141 18.62 -4.13 7.43
CA LYS A 141 19.48 -5.19 7.97
C LYS A 141 20.67 -4.63 8.74
N ARG A 142 21.37 -3.62 8.17
CA ARG A 142 22.48 -2.96 8.85
C ARG A 142 22.03 -2.33 10.17
N ARG A 143 20.88 -1.64 10.19
CA ARG A 143 20.33 -1.02 11.40
C ARG A 143 19.97 -2.07 12.46
N LEU A 144 19.39 -3.19 12.05
CA LEU A 144 19.12 -4.31 12.96
C LEU A 144 20.42 -4.83 13.59
N ASP A 145 21.45 -5.08 12.78
CA ASP A 145 22.76 -5.56 13.27
C ASP A 145 23.41 -4.57 14.25
N GLU A 146 23.36 -3.26 13.97
CA GLU A 146 23.87 -2.19 14.85
C GLU A 146 23.15 -2.20 16.22
N ILE A 147 21.82 -2.39 16.21
CA ILE A 147 21.00 -2.48 17.43
C ILE A 147 21.34 -3.72 18.24
N GLU A 148 21.38 -4.89 17.59
CA GLU A 148 21.66 -6.17 18.28
C GLU A 148 23.06 -6.22 18.89
N ARG A 149 24.04 -5.53 18.29
CA ARG A 149 25.40 -5.41 18.83
C ARG A 149 25.57 -4.31 19.87
N GLY A 150 24.56 -3.48 20.10
CA GLY A 150 24.67 -2.31 20.97
C GLY A 150 25.64 -1.25 20.44
N GLU A 151 25.86 -1.21 19.13
CA GLU A 151 26.73 -0.23 18.45
C GLU A 151 26.02 1.12 18.23
N THR A 152 24.72 1.19 18.53
CA THR A 152 23.91 2.39 18.41
C THR A 152 23.21 2.71 19.74
N GLU A 153 23.16 4.00 20.08
CA GLU A 153 22.38 4.50 21.20
C GLU A 153 20.94 4.75 20.74
N LEU A 154 19.99 4.04 21.34
CA LEU A 154 18.57 4.24 21.08
C LEU A 154 18.07 5.39 21.95
N ILE A 155 17.39 6.35 21.33
CA ILE A 155 16.72 7.43 22.04
C ILE A 155 15.22 7.15 22.16
N PRO A 156 14.55 7.64 23.22
CA PRO A 156 13.10 7.59 23.33
C PRO A 156 12.40 8.24 22.14
N TYR A 157 11.24 7.70 21.74
CA TYR A 157 10.44 8.25 20.65
C TYR A 157 10.09 9.74 20.83
N GLU A 158 9.86 10.19 22.07
CA GLU A 158 9.58 11.59 22.35
C GLU A 158 10.79 12.51 22.05
N GLU A 159 12.02 12.02 22.23
CA GLU A 159 13.23 12.76 21.85
C GLU A 159 13.35 12.85 20.32
N VAL A 160 13.08 11.75 19.60
CA VAL A 160 13.03 11.76 18.11
C VAL A 160 12.05 12.84 17.62
N ARG A 161 10.86 12.92 18.22
CA ARG A 161 9.86 13.92 17.84
C ARG A 161 10.34 15.34 18.07
N ALA A 162 10.97 15.60 19.22
CA ALA A 162 11.52 16.90 19.54
C ALA A 162 12.61 17.32 18.53
N ASP A 163 13.51 16.41 18.17
CA ASP A 163 14.59 16.64 17.20
C ASP A 163 14.04 16.93 15.79
N LEU A 164 12.96 16.27 15.41
CA LEU A 164 12.26 16.52 14.13
C LEU A 164 11.36 17.76 14.17
N GLY A 165 11.29 18.49 15.28
CA GLY A 165 10.42 19.65 15.45
C GLY A 165 8.92 19.30 15.48
N ILE A 166 8.59 18.04 15.77
CA ILE A 166 7.22 17.53 15.83
C ILE A 166 6.69 17.72 17.25
N ALA A 167 6.21 18.94 17.55
CA ALA A 167 5.57 19.24 18.83
C ALA A 167 4.14 18.69 18.91
N ASP A 168 3.82 17.98 19.99
CA ASP A 168 2.45 17.56 20.30
C ASP A 168 1.74 18.60 21.16
N ASN A 169 1.11 19.59 20.53
CA ASN A 169 0.44 20.68 21.25
C ASN A 169 -0.99 20.35 21.68
N ARG A 170 -1.43 19.09 21.53
CA ARG A 170 -2.79 18.66 21.89
C ARG A 170 -2.93 18.55 23.41
N THR A 171 -4.04 19.04 23.93
CA THR A 171 -4.51 18.84 25.30
C THR A 171 -4.79 17.35 25.58
N PRO A 172 -4.80 16.91 26.85
CA PRO A 172 -5.22 15.56 27.22
C PRO A 172 -6.60 15.19 26.66
N GLU A 173 -7.54 16.14 26.66
CA GLU A 173 -8.89 15.98 26.11
C GLU A 173 -8.87 15.75 24.60
N GLU A 174 -8.07 16.52 23.85
CA GLU A 174 -7.91 16.34 22.40
C GLU A 174 -7.26 15.00 22.05
N LYS A 175 -6.28 14.55 22.84
CA LYS A 175 -5.65 13.23 22.67
C LYS A 175 -6.65 12.10 22.91
N GLU A 176 -7.46 12.21 23.96
CA GLU A 176 -8.50 11.23 24.26
C GLU A 176 -9.61 11.22 23.19
N GLN A 177 -10.00 12.41 22.70
CA GLN A 177 -10.97 12.52 21.61
C GLN A 177 -10.43 11.91 20.31
N GLN A 178 -9.18 12.19 19.94
CA GLN A 178 -8.57 11.60 18.75
C GLN A 178 -8.46 10.08 18.89
N LYS A 179 -8.04 9.58 20.05
CA LYS A 179 -7.99 8.14 20.32
C LYS A 179 -9.34 7.46 20.08
N LYS A 180 -10.43 8.03 20.62
CA LYS A 180 -11.79 7.52 20.38
C LYS A 180 -12.19 7.55 18.90
N GLN A 181 -11.79 8.59 18.17
CA GLN A 181 -12.04 8.68 16.72
C GLN A 181 -11.27 7.60 15.96
N MET A 182 -10.00 7.37 16.30
CA MET A 182 -9.17 6.32 15.71
C MET A 182 -9.73 4.93 16.00
N GLU A 183 -10.13 4.65 17.24
CA GLU A 183 -10.74 3.37 17.62
C GLU A 183 -12.05 3.12 16.86
N LYS A 184 -12.88 4.15 16.70
CA LYS A 184 -14.11 4.07 15.91
C LYS A 184 -13.82 3.78 14.44
N ALA A 185 -12.90 4.54 13.82
CA ALA A 185 -12.50 4.33 12.43
C ALA A 185 -11.90 2.93 12.22
N HIS A 186 -11.10 2.46 13.17
CA HIS A 186 -10.56 1.10 13.13
C HIS A 186 -11.68 0.05 13.15
N ALA A 187 -12.65 0.17 14.06
CA ALA A 187 -13.79 -0.76 14.12
C ALA A 187 -14.61 -0.75 12.82
N GLU A 188 -14.88 0.43 12.24
CA GLU A 188 -15.57 0.54 10.95
C GLU A 188 -14.76 -0.12 9.82
N ASN A 189 -13.44 0.07 9.79
CA ASN A 189 -12.56 -0.56 8.80
C ASN A 189 -12.54 -2.09 8.93
N GLN A 190 -12.58 -2.63 10.15
CA GLN A 190 -12.69 -4.08 10.38
C GLN A 190 -13.93 -4.67 9.73
N GLU A 191 -15.07 -3.98 9.77
CA GLU A 191 -16.29 -4.43 9.10
C GLU A 191 -16.15 -4.41 7.57
N VAL A 192 -15.40 -3.45 7.00
CA VAL A 192 -15.06 -3.46 5.57
C VAL A 192 -14.22 -4.68 5.21
N TYR A 193 -13.18 -4.99 5.98
CA TYR A 193 -12.34 -6.16 5.72
C TYR A 193 -13.11 -7.47 5.85
N LYS A 194 -13.94 -7.63 6.90
CA LYS A 194 -14.82 -8.80 7.06
C LYS A 194 -15.79 -8.94 5.90
N MET A 195 -16.39 -7.84 5.46
CA MET A 195 -17.26 -7.83 4.30
C MET A 195 -16.50 -8.30 3.05
N LEU A 196 -15.29 -7.80 2.79
CA LEU A 196 -14.52 -8.16 1.60
C LEU A 196 -14.03 -9.62 1.62
N LEU A 197 -13.48 -10.04 2.75
CA LEU A 197 -12.74 -11.30 2.89
C LEU A 197 -13.59 -12.46 3.42
N GLY A 198 -14.82 -12.19 3.86
CA GLY A 198 -15.68 -13.20 4.46
C GLY A 198 -15.17 -13.72 5.80
N TRP A 199 -14.26 -12.98 6.45
CA TRP A 199 -13.75 -13.33 7.76
C TRP A 199 -14.85 -13.19 8.80
N VAL A 200 -15.12 -14.29 9.50
CA VAL A 200 -15.93 -14.34 10.74
C VAL A 200 -14.99 -14.22 11.93
#